data_AF-A0A1Y1S3M8-F1
#
_entry.id   AF-A0A1Y1S3M8-F1
#
_cell.length_a   1.000
_cell.length_b   1.000
_cell.length_c   1.000
_cell.angle_alpha   90.00
_cell.angle_beta   90.00
_cell.angle_gamma   90.00
#
_symmetry.space_group_name_H-M   'P 1'
#
loop_
_entity.id
_entity.type
_entity.pdbx_description
1 polymer ?
#
loop_
_entity_poly.entity_id
_entity_poly.type
_entity_poly.pdbx_seq_one_letter_code
_entity_poly.pdbx_strand_id
1 'polypeptide(L)'
;MKTGANLVITVPNKKEIVYRLRRGNMSNDLYSIKPIHGLMQIIDSETEYEEKTLFKQAYLFELKDAINNCEEYLVDDRTLLSVFRAKNLVPIENFTAENYARIHDRRNKNGIDLDQERRSLSDQEREVVDLYQIYVFRKVA
;
A
#
# COMPACT_ATOMS: atom_id res chain seq x y z
N MET A 1 -16.05 14.66 -8.18
CA MET A 1 -16.35 14.72 -6.73
C MET A 1 -16.78 16.13 -6.36
N LYS A 2 -17.73 16.27 -5.43
CA LYS A 2 -18.13 17.58 -4.90
C LYS A 2 -17.00 18.19 -4.05
N THR A 3 -16.87 19.52 -4.05
CA THR A 3 -15.97 20.23 -3.14
C THR A 3 -16.29 19.89 -1.69
N GLY A 4 -15.25 19.66 -0.89
CA GLY A 4 -15.33 19.18 0.49
C GLY A 4 -15.43 17.66 0.66
N ALA A 5 -15.74 16.90 -0.41
CA ALA A 5 -15.82 15.45 -0.32
C ALA A 5 -14.45 14.81 -0.09
N ASN A 6 -14.41 13.77 0.75
CA ASN A 6 -13.22 12.96 0.96
C ASN A 6 -13.19 11.78 -0.02
N LEU A 7 -12.01 11.45 -0.53
CA LEU A 7 -11.72 10.20 -1.24
C LEU A 7 -10.81 9.38 -0.34
N VAL A 8 -11.25 8.17 0.00
CA VAL A 8 -10.43 7.20 0.74
C VAL A 8 -10.03 6.12 -0.25
N ILE A 9 -8.73 5.81 -0.33
CA ILE A 9 -8.23 4.70 -1.12
C ILE A 9 -7.27 3.86 -0.29
N THR A 10 -7.27 2.56 -0.57
CA THR A 10 -6.30 1.60 -0.06
C THR A 10 -5.52 1.07 -1.24
N VAL A 11 -4.19 1.17 -1.18
CA VAL A 11 -3.31 0.71 -2.25
C VAL A 11 -2.16 -0.10 -1.66
N PRO A 12 -1.55 -1.00 -2.43
CA PRO A 12 -0.32 -1.65 -1.99
C PRO A 12 0.78 -0.62 -1.70
N ASN A 13 1.52 -0.83 -0.63
CA ASN A 13 2.60 0.03 -0.17
C ASN A 13 3.89 -0.35 -0.89
N LYS A 14 4.28 0.48 -1.85
CA LYS A 14 5.51 0.30 -2.64
C LYS A 14 6.74 0.09 -1.76
N LYS A 15 6.89 0.85 -0.66
CA LYS A 15 8.07 0.75 0.20
C LYS A 15 8.15 -0.61 0.88
N GLU A 16 7.01 -1.11 1.36
CA GLU A 16 6.93 -2.42 2.01
C GLU A 16 7.18 -3.55 1.01
N ILE A 17 6.56 -3.49 -0.18
CA ILE A 17 6.78 -4.49 -1.23
C ILE A 17 8.26 -4.55 -1.64
N VAL A 18 8.87 -3.40 -1.92
CA VAL A 18 10.29 -3.33 -2.29
C VAL A 18 11.19 -3.81 -1.14
N TYR A 19 10.88 -3.45 0.10
CA TYR A 19 11.61 -3.92 1.27
C TYR A 19 11.60 -5.46 1.38
N ARG A 20 10.43 -6.07 1.19
CA ARG A 20 10.25 -7.53 1.20
C ARG A 20 10.99 -8.23 0.07
N LEU A 21 10.89 -7.69 -1.15
CA LEU A 21 11.61 -8.20 -2.32
C LEU A 21 13.14 -8.21 -2.07
N ARG A 22 13.70 -7.13 -1.51
CA ARG A 22 15.13 -7.05 -1.16
C ARG A 22 15.58 -8.07 -0.12
N ARG A 23 14.69 -8.41 0.82
CA ARG A 23 15.00 -9.37 1.89
C ARG A 23 14.66 -10.81 1.53
N GLY A 24 14.11 -11.07 0.35
CA GLY A 24 13.60 -12.37 -0.04
C GLY A 24 12.37 -12.83 0.75
N ASN A 25 11.70 -11.95 1.49
CA ASN A 25 10.46 -12.26 2.23
C ASN A 25 9.23 -12.08 1.33
N MET A 26 9.15 -12.91 0.30
CA MET A 26 8.20 -12.72 -0.81
C MET A 26 6.88 -13.47 -0.64
N SER A 27 6.78 -14.37 0.34
CA SER A 27 5.60 -15.21 0.50
C SER A 27 5.50 -15.78 1.90
N ASN A 28 4.27 -16.08 2.30
CA ASN A 28 3.95 -16.96 3.42
C ASN A 28 2.80 -17.90 3.01
N ASP A 29 2.16 -18.59 3.96
CA ASP A 29 1.08 -19.54 3.65
C ASP A 29 -0.20 -18.86 3.11
N LEU A 30 -0.30 -17.53 3.21
CA LEU A 30 -1.46 -16.73 2.81
C LEU A 30 -1.21 -15.96 1.51
N TYR A 31 0.00 -15.52 1.21
CA TYR A 31 0.25 -14.68 0.03
C TYR A 31 1.59 -14.97 -0.65
N SER A 32 1.71 -14.56 -1.92
CA SER A 32 3.00 -14.50 -2.62
C SER A 32 3.12 -13.24 -3.49
N ILE A 33 4.34 -12.71 -3.58
CA ILE A 33 4.73 -11.57 -4.43
C ILE A 33 5.87 -12.07 -5.34
N LYS A 34 5.65 -12.07 -6.65
CA LYS A 34 6.68 -12.47 -7.63
C LYS A 34 7.02 -11.26 -8.51
N PRO A 35 8.24 -10.71 -8.45
CA PRO A 35 8.61 -9.55 -9.28
C PRO A 35 8.61 -9.94 -10.76
N ILE A 36 8.13 -9.07 -11.63
CA ILE A 36 8.16 -9.27 -13.10
C ILE A 36 8.81 -8.08 -13.82
N HIS A 37 9.03 -8.19 -15.12
CA HIS A 37 9.56 -7.11 -15.99
C HIS A 37 10.90 -6.47 -15.56
N GLY A 38 11.79 -7.24 -14.91
CA GLY A 38 13.10 -6.73 -14.49
C GLY A 38 13.04 -5.88 -13.21
N LEU A 39 11.92 -5.91 -12.48
CA LEU A 39 11.76 -5.20 -11.21
C LEU A 39 12.91 -5.49 -10.22
N MET A 40 13.41 -6.73 -10.16
CA MET A 40 14.56 -7.06 -9.30
C MET A 40 15.84 -6.33 -9.70
N GLN A 41 16.13 -6.22 -11.00
CA GLN A 41 17.32 -5.52 -11.50
C GLN A 41 17.29 -4.04 -11.11
N ILE A 42 16.09 -3.45 -11.13
CA ILE A 42 15.85 -2.08 -10.68
C ILE A 42 16.04 -2.01 -9.16
N ILE A 43 15.42 -2.92 -8.40
CA ILE A 43 15.50 -2.97 -6.93
C ILE A 43 16.96 -3.07 -6.42
N ASP A 44 17.79 -3.83 -7.14
CA ASP A 44 19.18 -4.13 -6.78
C ASP A 44 20.19 -3.05 -7.21
N SER A 45 19.83 -2.13 -8.12
CA SER A 45 20.79 -1.18 -8.71
C SER A 45 21.24 -0.03 -7.79
N GLU A 46 20.83 0.00 -6.51
CA GLU A 46 21.12 0.99 -5.44
C GLU A 46 20.95 2.49 -5.81
N THR A 47 20.54 2.80 -7.03
CA THR A 47 20.42 4.14 -7.56
C THR A 47 19.10 4.73 -7.10
N GLU A 48 19.15 5.91 -6.50
CA GLU A 48 17.99 6.68 -6.09
C GLU A 48 17.02 6.78 -7.29
N TYR A 49 15.89 6.07 -7.22
CA TYR A 49 15.03 5.86 -8.39
C TYR A 49 14.53 7.18 -8.96
N GLU A 50 14.82 7.44 -10.23
CA GLU A 50 14.07 8.43 -10.99
C GLU A 50 12.61 7.98 -11.13
N GLU A 51 11.64 8.90 -11.02
CA GLU A 51 10.20 8.60 -11.15
C GLU A 51 9.87 7.83 -12.44
N LYS A 52 10.62 8.08 -13.52
CA LYS A 52 10.42 7.44 -14.82
C LYS A 52 10.77 5.95 -14.82
N THR A 53 11.66 5.50 -13.93
CA THR A 53 12.15 4.12 -13.91
C THR A 53 11.16 3.16 -13.26
N LEU A 54 10.27 3.66 -12.40
CA LEU A 54 9.28 2.86 -11.66
C LEU A 54 7.91 2.77 -12.34
N PHE A 55 7.64 3.58 -13.37
CA PHE A 55 6.37 3.52 -14.09
C PHE A 55 6.24 2.17 -14.82
N LYS A 56 5.07 1.53 -14.69
CA LYS A 56 4.75 0.17 -15.20
C LYS A 56 5.55 -0.97 -14.56
N GLN A 57 6.27 -0.73 -13.47
CA GLN A 57 6.88 -1.82 -12.73
C GLN A 57 5.81 -2.62 -12.00
N ALA A 58 5.81 -3.92 -12.22
CA ALA A 58 4.75 -4.81 -11.77
C ALA A 58 5.29 -6.04 -11.04
N TYR A 59 4.41 -6.69 -10.31
CA TYR A 59 4.61 -7.98 -9.66
C TYR A 59 3.35 -8.83 -9.82
N LEU A 60 3.50 -10.14 -9.77
CA LEU A 60 2.37 -11.05 -9.63
C LEU A 60 2.05 -11.20 -8.15
N PHE A 61 0.80 -10.97 -7.79
CA PHE A 61 0.27 -11.14 -6.45
C PHE A 61 -0.65 -12.36 -6.39
N GLU A 62 -0.44 -13.19 -5.38
CA GLU A 62 -1.37 -14.25 -4.98
C GLU A 62 -1.80 -13.98 -3.54
N LEU A 63 -3.09 -14.12 -3.28
CA LEU A 63 -3.68 -14.15 -1.94
C LEU A 63 -4.58 -15.37 -1.87
N LYS A 64 -4.28 -16.27 -0.95
CA LYS A 64 -4.99 -17.54 -0.77
C LYS A 64 -6.49 -17.31 -0.73
N ASP A 65 -7.21 -18.12 -1.52
CA ASP A 65 -8.67 -18.11 -1.66
C ASP A 65 -9.29 -16.81 -2.22
N ALA A 66 -8.48 -15.82 -2.64
CA ALA A 66 -8.98 -14.53 -3.11
C ALA A 66 -8.41 -14.10 -4.48
N ILE A 67 -7.09 -14.14 -4.65
CA ILE A 67 -6.38 -13.59 -5.81
C ILE A 67 -5.36 -14.61 -6.29
N ASN A 68 -5.31 -14.86 -7.60
CA ASN A 68 -4.39 -15.84 -8.18
C ASN A 68 -3.59 -15.22 -9.33
N ASN A 69 -2.28 -15.10 -9.16
CA ASN A 69 -1.31 -14.55 -10.12
C ASN A 69 -1.78 -13.24 -10.77
N CYS A 70 -2.37 -12.34 -9.97
CA CYS A 70 -2.81 -11.05 -10.47
C CYS A 70 -1.61 -10.15 -10.70
N GLU A 71 -1.45 -9.64 -11.91
CA GLU A 71 -0.48 -8.60 -12.19
C GLU A 71 -0.92 -7.29 -11.53
N GLU A 72 -0.10 -6.81 -10.60
CA GLU A 72 -0.30 -5.54 -9.89
C GLU A 72 0.87 -4.59 -10.17
N TYR A 73 0.57 -3.30 -10.23
CA TYR A 73 1.56 -2.26 -10.52
C TYR A 73 1.95 -1.51 -9.25
N LEU A 74 3.25 -1.25 -9.10
CA LEU A 74 3.75 -0.44 -8.00
C LEU A 74 3.17 0.97 -8.07
N VAL A 75 2.59 1.41 -6.96
CA VAL A 75 2.08 2.77 -6.81
C VAL A 75 3.18 3.67 -6.28
N ASP A 76 3.67 4.58 -7.12
CA ASP A 76 4.61 5.61 -6.69
C ASP A 76 3.88 6.77 -6.01
N ASP A 77 4.16 6.99 -4.72
CA ASP A 77 3.55 8.04 -3.92
C ASP A 77 3.65 9.42 -4.59
N ARG A 78 4.81 9.78 -5.15
CA ARG A 78 5.01 11.11 -5.74
C ARG A 78 4.11 11.30 -6.95
N THR A 79 4.07 10.30 -7.83
CA THR A 79 3.19 10.26 -9.00
C THR A 79 1.72 10.32 -8.61
N LEU A 80 1.29 9.49 -7.65
CA LEU A 80 -0.09 9.47 -7.14
C LEU A 80 -0.50 10.86 -6.63
N LEU A 81 0.34 11.46 -5.78
CA LEU A 81 0.10 12.79 -5.22
C LEU A 81 0.06 13.88 -6.31
N SER A 82 0.93 13.81 -7.32
CA SER A 82 0.94 14.77 -8.43
C SER A 82 -0.34 14.70 -9.26
N VAL A 83 -0.77 13.48 -9.62
CA VAL A 83 -1.99 13.23 -10.41
C VAL A 83 -3.23 13.71 -9.68
N PHE A 84 -3.35 13.44 -8.38
CA PHE A 84 -4.50 13.89 -7.59
C PHE A 84 -4.50 15.39 -7.31
N ARG A 85 -3.33 16.00 -7.05
CA ARG A 85 -3.23 17.46 -6.93
C ARG A 85 -3.69 18.17 -8.20
N ALA A 86 -3.34 17.65 -9.38
CA ALA A 86 -3.82 18.18 -10.67
C ALA A 86 -5.35 18.08 -10.85
N LYS A 87 -6.04 17.32 -10.00
CA LYS A 87 -7.50 17.20 -9.93
C LYS A 87 -8.10 17.88 -8.70
N ASN A 88 -7.36 18.77 -8.04
CA ASN A 88 -7.73 19.46 -6.79
C ASN A 88 -8.09 18.51 -5.65
N LEU A 89 -7.44 17.34 -5.59
CA LEU A 89 -7.49 16.42 -4.48
C LEU A 89 -6.19 16.56 -3.68
N VAL A 90 -6.27 17.09 -2.47
CA VAL A 90 -5.12 17.25 -1.59
C VAL A 90 -5.07 16.11 -0.57
N PRO A 91 -3.90 15.48 -0.33
CA PRO A 91 -3.77 14.49 0.73
C PRO A 91 -3.97 15.17 2.08
N ILE A 92 -4.83 14.60 2.92
CA ILE A 92 -5.01 15.03 4.31
C ILE A 92 -4.47 13.99 5.29
N GLU A 93 -4.49 12.71 4.92
CA GLU A 93 -3.94 11.62 5.74
C GLU A 93 -3.28 10.55 4.86
N ASN A 94 -2.23 9.91 5.39
CA ASN A 94 -1.55 8.75 4.81
C ASN A 94 -1.08 7.85 5.96
N PHE A 95 -1.52 6.59 5.95
CA PHE A 95 -1.23 5.64 7.01
C PHE A 95 -0.77 4.30 6.45
N THR A 96 0.17 3.67 7.15
CA THR A 96 0.30 2.20 7.11
C THR A 96 -0.89 1.58 7.84
N ALA A 97 -1.20 0.31 7.57
CA ALA A 97 -2.28 -0.39 8.27
C ALA A 97 -2.11 -0.35 9.80
N GLU A 98 -0.89 -0.57 10.30
CA GLU A 98 -0.54 -0.43 11.73
C GLU A 98 -0.87 0.96 12.29
N ASN A 99 -0.42 2.02 11.61
CA ASN A 99 -0.64 3.39 12.08
C ASN A 99 -2.12 3.76 12.05
N TYR A 100 -2.84 3.28 11.04
CA TYR A 100 -4.28 3.48 10.94
C TYR A 100 -5.01 2.86 12.12
N ALA A 101 -4.75 1.59 12.42
CA ALA A 101 -5.35 0.87 13.55
C ALA A 101 -5.13 1.64 14.87
N ARG A 102 -3.87 2.00 15.16
CA ARG A 102 -3.50 2.69 16.41
C ARG A 102 -4.08 4.09 16.57
N ILE A 103 -4.16 4.87 15.49
CA ILE A 103 -4.65 6.26 15.54
C ILE A 103 -6.17 6.31 15.63
N HIS A 104 -6.86 5.43 14.90
CA HIS A 104 -8.31 5.45 14.80
C HIS A 104 -9.01 4.65 15.89
N ASP A 105 -8.34 3.68 16.52
CA ASP A 105 -8.85 3.02 17.72
C ASP A 105 -9.18 4.03 18.84
N ARG A 106 -8.26 4.95 19.14
CA ARG A 106 -8.42 6.03 20.14
C ARG A 106 -9.60 6.98 19.87
N ARG A 107 -10.14 6.97 18.65
CA ARG A 107 -11.22 7.84 18.19
C ARG A 107 -12.52 7.07 17.93
N ASN A 108 -12.53 5.76 18.13
CA ASN A 108 -13.62 4.92 17.67
C ASN A 108 -14.80 4.96 18.66
N LYS A 109 -15.94 5.47 18.19
CA LYS A 109 -17.20 5.51 18.98
C LYS A 109 -18.04 4.25 18.80
N ASN A 110 -17.63 3.34 17.91
CA ASN A 110 -18.42 2.18 17.50
C ASN A 110 -18.06 0.89 18.25
N GLY A 111 -17.17 0.96 19.25
CA GLY A 111 -16.79 -0.19 20.09
C GLY A 111 -15.88 -1.21 19.43
N ILE A 112 -15.34 -0.92 18.23
CA ILE A 112 -14.36 -1.78 17.55
C ILE A 112 -12.96 -1.28 17.91
N ASP A 113 -12.18 -2.11 18.59
CA ASP A 113 -10.79 -1.82 18.88
C ASP A 113 -9.90 -2.34 17.75
N LEU A 114 -9.58 -1.48 16.80
CA LEU A 114 -8.80 -1.86 15.61
C LEU A 114 -7.36 -2.25 15.95
N ASP A 115 -6.79 -1.71 17.02
CA ASP A 115 -5.44 -2.06 17.47
C ASP A 115 -5.44 -3.47 18.08
N GLN A 116 -6.45 -3.79 18.91
CA GLN A 116 -6.65 -5.12 19.44
C GLN A 116 -6.93 -6.16 18.34
N GLU A 117 -7.81 -5.85 17.39
CA GLU A 117 -8.11 -6.73 16.25
C GLU A 117 -6.83 -7.05 15.47
N ARG A 118 -6.02 -6.02 15.14
CA ARG A 118 -4.73 -6.24 14.48
C ARG A 118 -3.76 -7.06 15.33
N ARG A 119 -3.70 -6.84 16.63
CA ARG A 119 -2.83 -7.60 17.54
C ARG A 119 -3.27 -9.05 17.67
N SER A 120 -4.55 -9.34 17.47
CA SER A 120 -5.10 -10.70 17.50
C SER A 120 -4.76 -11.52 16.25
N LEU A 121 -4.43 -10.86 15.14
CA LEU A 121 -3.95 -11.52 13.92
C LEU A 121 -2.66 -12.30 14.18
N SER A 122 -2.50 -13.42 13.48
CA SER A 122 -1.22 -14.12 13.40
C SER A 122 -0.17 -13.27 12.69
N ASP A 123 1.10 -13.65 12.83
CA ASP A 123 2.19 -12.95 12.13
C ASP A 123 2.00 -12.98 10.61
N GLN A 124 1.56 -14.10 10.06
CA GLN A 124 1.32 -14.24 8.62
C GLN A 124 0.18 -13.34 8.13
N GLU A 125 -0.91 -13.23 8.89
CA GLU A 125 -2.02 -12.33 8.56
C GLU A 125 -1.61 -10.86 8.66
N ARG A 126 -0.83 -10.50 9.69
CA ARG A 126 -0.28 -9.15 9.82
C ARG A 126 0.60 -8.78 8.64
N GLU A 127 1.44 -9.70 8.16
CA GLU A 127 2.26 -9.48 6.99
C GLU A 127 1.42 -9.11 5.76
N VAL A 128 0.29 -9.79 5.52
CA VAL A 128 -0.63 -9.47 4.41
C VAL A 128 -1.20 -8.06 4.58
N VAL A 129 -1.69 -7.75 5.78
CA VAL A 129 -2.33 -6.46 6.08
C VAL A 129 -1.34 -5.30 5.92
N ASP A 130 -0.09 -5.50 6.33
CA ASP A 130 0.96 -4.48 6.28
C ASP A 130 1.47 -4.19 4.87
N LEU A 131 1.13 -5.02 3.87
CA LEU A 131 1.35 -4.73 2.46
C LEU A 131 0.57 -3.51 1.97
N TYR A 132 -0.44 -3.04 2.70
CA TYR A 132 -1.33 -1.97 2.26
C TYR A 132 -1.10 -0.65 3.01
N GLN A 133 -1.37 0.44 2.29
CA GLN A 133 -1.38 1.81 2.81
C GLN A 133 -2.71 2.49 2.48
N ILE A 134 -3.14 3.38 3.36
CA ILE A 134 -4.42 4.08 3.30
C ILE A 134 -4.15 5.55 3.07
N TYR A 135 -4.75 6.12 2.03
CA TYR A 135 -4.76 7.55 1.80
C TYR A 135 -6.14 8.14 1.96
N VAL A 136 -6.19 9.34 2.53
CA VAL A 136 -7.38 10.18 2.53
C VAL A 136 -7.05 11.48 1.83
N PHE A 137 -7.83 11.79 0.79
CA PHE A 137 -7.76 13.04 0.04
C PHE A 137 -9.03 13.86 0.25
N ARG A 138 -8.92 15.19 0.16
CA ARG A 138 -10.06 16.11 0.15
C ARG A 138 -10.12 16.88 -1.15
N LYS A 139 -11.31 16.94 -1.76
CA LYS A 139 -11.58 17.79 -2.93
C LYS A 139 -11.70 19.24 -2.49
N VAL A 140 -10.80 20.11 -2.96
CA VAL A 140 -10.74 21.53 -2.53
C VAL A 140 -11.30 22.52 -3.55
N ALA A 141 -11.38 22.15 -4.83
CA ALA A 141 -11.96 22.97 -5.89
C ALA A 141 -12.54 22.11 -7.00
#